data_AF-A0A8T7LU22-F1
#
_entry.id   AF-A0A8T7LU22-F1
#
_cell.length_a   1.000
_cell.length_b   1.000
_cell.length_c   1.000
_cell.angle_alpha   90.00
_cell.angle_beta   90.00
_cell.angle_gamma   90.00
#
_symmetry.space_group_name_H-M   'P 1'
#
loop_
_entity.id
_entity.type
_entity.pdbx_description
1 polymer ?
#
loop_
_entity_poly.entity_id
_entity_poly.type
_entity_poly.pdbx_seq_one_letter_code
_entity_poly.pdbx_strand_id
1 'polypeptide(L)'
;MFFILFVMHNPDLLDDLLGAWEAAGVQRATVMFSTGMRRLRQKEGLRDDLPLMPSLEDFYEASQAFSRTIFTTAKDESMIESILAATQRVVGDLRNHETGVFLVLPVIKAYGLEKGDG
;
A
#
# COMPACT_ATOMS: atom_id res chain seq x y z
N MET A 1 5.06 -16.01 11.18
CA MET A 1 4.10 -15.36 10.28
C MET A 1 3.91 -13.92 10.72
N PHE A 2 3.95 -13.01 9.77
CA PHE A 2 3.85 -11.58 9.99
C PHE A 2 2.91 -10.97 8.97
N PHE A 3 2.25 -9.89 9.37
CA PHE A 3 1.47 -9.04 8.49
C PHE A 3 2.31 -7.84 8.14
N ILE A 4 2.47 -7.58 6.84
CA ILE A 4 3.18 -6.43 6.32
C ILE A 4 2.13 -5.43 5.87
N LEU A 5 2.26 -4.19 6.35
CA LEU A 5 1.46 -3.05 5.92
C LEU A 5 2.43 -2.01 5.36
N PHE A 6 2.31 -1.72 4.07
CA PHE A 6 3.09 -0.68 3.41
C PHE A 6 2.17 0.45 2.94
N VAL A 7 2.38 1.66 3.46
CA VAL A 7 1.73 2.87 2.97
C VAL A 7 2.67 3.51 1.95
N MET A 8 2.36 3.33 0.67
CA MET A 8 3.11 3.90 -0.44
C MET A 8 2.75 5.37 -0.64
N HIS A 9 3.77 6.21 -0.81
CA HIS A 9 3.55 7.62 -1.10
C HIS A 9 3.19 7.88 -2.57
N ASN A 10 4.00 7.37 -3.51
CA ASN A 10 3.84 7.59 -4.94
C ASN A 10 3.05 6.43 -5.59
N PRO A 11 1.77 6.62 -5.96
CA PRO A 11 0.94 5.56 -6.54
C PRO A 11 1.42 5.09 -7.92
N ASP A 12 2.22 5.88 -8.64
CA ASP A 12 2.72 5.52 -9.98
C ASP A 12 3.70 4.35 -9.95
N LEU A 13 4.27 4.04 -8.78
CA LEU A 13 5.20 2.92 -8.57
C LEU A 13 4.48 1.61 -8.19
N LEU A 14 3.14 1.58 -8.21
CA LEU A 14 2.38 0.43 -7.71
C LEU A 14 2.69 -0.85 -8.50
N ASP A 15 2.68 -0.78 -9.83
CA ASP A 15 2.89 -1.96 -10.68
C ASP A 15 4.31 -2.51 -10.53
N ASP A 16 5.31 -1.62 -10.51
CA ASP A 16 6.71 -1.98 -10.26
C ASP A 16 6.90 -2.62 -8.88
N LEU A 17 6.21 -2.09 -7.85
CA LEU A 17 6.25 -2.65 -6.51
C LEU A 17 5.66 -4.05 -6.48
N LEU A 18 4.47 -4.24 -7.06
CA LEU A 18 3.79 -5.53 -7.07
C LEU A 18 4.62 -6.58 -7.82
N GLY A 19 5.22 -6.22 -8.96
CA GLY A 19 6.15 -7.10 -9.67
C GLY A 19 7.41 -7.44 -8.85
N ALA A 20 7.98 -6.46 -8.15
CA ALA A 20 9.12 -6.71 -7.27
C ALA A 20 8.78 -7.60 -6.07
N TRP A 21 7.57 -7.47 -5.52
CA TRP A 21 7.06 -8.32 -4.44
C TRP A 21 6.78 -9.74 -4.92
N GLU A 22 6.18 -9.91 -6.09
CA GLU A 22 5.98 -11.22 -6.72
C GLU A 22 7.31 -11.93 -6.94
N ALA A 23 8.31 -11.24 -7.49
CA ALA A 23 9.66 -11.76 -7.66
C ALA A 23 10.35 -12.11 -6.31
N ALA A 24 9.96 -11.45 -5.22
CA ALA A 24 10.40 -11.75 -3.86
C ALA A 24 9.61 -12.89 -3.18
N GLY A 25 8.68 -13.53 -3.90
CA GLY A 25 7.90 -14.67 -3.41
C GLY A 25 6.57 -14.31 -2.76
N VAL A 26 6.11 -13.06 -2.85
CA VAL A 26 4.78 -12.66 -2.39
C VAL A 26 3.73 -13.23 -3.35
N GLN A 27 2.91 -14.15 -2.87
CA GLN A 27 1.86 -14.76 -3.69
C GLN A 27 0.60 -13.91 -3.79
N ARG A 28 0.29 -13.15 -2.73
CA ARG A 28 -0.94 -12.37 -2.61
C ARG A 28 -0.67 -11.08 -1.89
N ALA A 29 -1.14 -9.98 -2.45
CA ALA A 29 -1.20 -8.70 -1.78
C ALA A 29 -2.60 -8.09 -1.98
N THR A 30 -3.04 -7.31 -1.00
CA THR A 30 -4.27 -6.52 -1.10
C THR A 30 -3.88 -5.05 -1.19
N VAL A 31 -4.47 -4.32 -2.14
CA VAL A 31 -4.25 -2.88 -2.31
C VAL A 31 -5.52 -2.13 -1.91
N MET A 32 -5.38 -1.11 -1.07
CA MET A 32 -6.45 -0.22 -0.63
C MET A 32 -6.10 1.23 -0.93
N PHE A 33 -7.06 1.99 -1.44
CA PHE A 33 -6.94 3.43 -1.64
C PHE A 33 -7.04 4.13 -0.29
N SER A 34 -6.08 4.99 0.04
CA SER A 34 -6.01 5.67 1.33
C SER A 34 -5.60 7.14 1.18
N THR A 35 -5.80 7.94 2.24
CA THR A 35 -5.34 9.33 2.27
C THR A 35 -4.60 9.63 3.56
N GLY A 36 -3.49 10.36 3.45
CA GLY A 36 -2.73 10.81 4.60
C GLY A 36 -3.44 11.95 5.32
N MET A 37 -3.33 11.96 6.65
CA MET A 37 -3.92 12.98 7.51
C MET A 37 -3.55 14.43 7.12
N ARG A 38 -2.30 14.69 6.68
CA ARG A 38 -1.88 16.01 6.17
C ARG A 38 -2.68 16.41 4.94
N ARG A 39 -2.81 15.49 3.98
CA ARG A 39 -3.60 15.72 2.76
C ARG A 39 -5.06 15.94 3.12
N LEU A 40 -5.62 15.13 4.02
CA LEU A 40 -7.00 15.29 4.49
C LEU A 40 -7.26 16.67 5.13
N ARG A 41 -6.32 17.18 5.94
CA ARG A 41 -6.43 18.52 6.55
C ARG A 41 -6.19 19.68 5.59
N GLN A 42 -5.25 19.56 4.67
CA GLN A 42 -5.10 20.53 3.58
C GLN A 42 -6.36 20.55 2.69
N LYS A 43 -7.04 19.41 2.62
CA LYS A 43 -8.31 19.19 1.96
C LYS A 43 -9.53 19.44 2.87
N GLU A 44 -9.41 20.21 3.97
CA GLU A 44 -10.61 20.77 4.64
C GLU A 44 -11.44 21.66 3.69
N GLY A 45 -10.90 22.05 2.51
CA GLY A 45 -11.68 22.59 1.39
C GLY A 45 -12.46 21.57 0.55
N LEU A 46 -12.07 20.29 0.45
CA LEU A 46 -12.77 19.33 -0.41
C LEU A 46 -14.13 18.86 0.13
N ARG A 47 -14.41 19.08 1.43
CA ARG A 47 -15.77 18.88 1.95
C ARG A 47 -16.70 20.04 1.59
N ASP A 48 -16.16 21.22 1.30
CA ASP A 48 -16.94 22.39 0.85
C ASP A 48 -16.95 22.55 -0.68
N ASP A 49 -15.99 21.94 -1.39
CA ASP A 49 -15.80 22.13 -2.85
C ASP A 49 -16.38 20.99 -3.71
N LEU A 50 -16.87 19.89 -3.12
CA LEU A 50 -17.54 18.84 -3.88
C LEU A 50 -18.96 19.31 -4.24
N PRO A 51 -19.30 19.48 -5.53
CA PRO A 51 -20.66 19.87 -5.91
C PRO A 51 -21.65 18.82 -5.40
N LEU A 52 -22.88 19.25 -5.09
CA LEU A 52 -23.98 18.36 -4.67
C LEU A 52 -24.22 17.20 -5.64
N MET A 53 -23.77 17.34 -6.89
CA MET A 53 -23.68 16.28 -7.89
C MET A 53 -22.23 16.21 -8.41
N PRO A 54 -21.39 15.31 -7.88
CA PRO A 54 -20.01 15.13 -8.38
C PRO A 54 -20.02 14.61 -9.81
N SER A 55 -19.09 15.11 -10.62
CA SER A 55 -18.80 14.61 -11.96
C SER A 55 -17.91 13.37 -11.92
N LEU A 56 -17.83 12.63 -13.02
CA LEU A 56 -16.89 11.50 -13.14
C LEU A 56 -15.42 11.95 -13.03
N GLU A 57 -15.11 13.17 -13.45
CA GLU A 57 -13.77 13.77 -13.36
C GLU A 57 -13.37 14.00 -11.88
N ASP A 58 -14.32 14.43 -11.03
CA ASP A 58 -14.07 14.63 -9.60
C ASP A 58 -13.69 13.32 -8.88
N PHE A 59 -14.27 12.20 -9.32
CA PHE A 59 -13.87 10.88 -8.84
C PHE A 59 -12.49 10.46 -9.36
N TYR A 60 -12.15 10.83 -10.59
CA TYR A 60 -10.86 10.53 -11.20
C TYR A 60 -9.71 11.31 -10.52
N GLU A 61 -9.87 12.62 -10.31
CA GLU A 61 -8.90 13.45 -9.58
C GLU A 61 -8.74 13.00 -8.12
N ALA A 62 -9.83 12.59 -7.47
CA ALA A 62 -9.76 11.99 -6.15
C ALA A 62 -8.88 10.72 -6.16
N SER A 63 -9.05 9.85 -7.17
CA SER A 63 -8.33 8.57 -7.31
C SER A 63 -6.81 8.73 -7.46
N GLN A 64 -6.38 9.79 -8.16
CA GLN A 64 -4.97 10.15 -8.38
C GLN A 64 -4.33 10.74 -7.12
N ALA A 65 -5.12 11.38 -6.25
CA ALA A 65 -4.63 12.00 -5.02
C ALA A 65 -4.50 11.01 -3.83
N PHE A 66 -4.98 9.77 -3.97
CA PHE A 66 -4.92 8.78 -2.91
C PHE A 66 -3.58 8.05 -2.89
N SER A 67 -3.03 7.88 -1.69
CA SER A 67 -1.96 6.94 -1.45
C SER A 67 -2.45 5.50 -1.68
N ARG A 68 -1.51 4.56 -1.83
CA ARG A 68 -1.82 3.13 -1.87
C ARG A 68 -1.36 2.50 -0.57
N THR A 69 -2.27 1.89 0.17
CA THR A 69 -1.90 1.02 1.28
C THR A 69 -1.94 -0.42 0.79
N ILE A 70 -0.79 -1.08 0.82
CA ILE A 70 -0.61 -2.45 0.37
C ILE A 70 -0.39 -3.34 1.59
N PHE A 71 -1.05 -4.49 1.61
CA PHE A 71 -0.92 -5.45 2.69
C PHE A 71 -0.62 -6.84 2.16
N THR A 72 0.24 -7.58 2.85
CA THR A 72 0.51 -8.99 2.59
C THR A 72 0.91 -9.71 3.87
N THR A 73 1.15 -11.01 3.78
CA THR A 73 1.67 -11.83 4.87
C THR A 73 3.02 -12.42 4.50
N ALA A 74 3.96 -12.39 5.44
CA ALA A 74 5.25 -13.06 5.32
C ALA A 74 5.31 -14.27 6.27
N LYS A 75 5.88 -15.39 5.81
CA LYS A 75 5.96 -16.62 6.61
C LYS A 75 6.92 -16.48 7.79
N ASP A 76 8.06 -15.84 7.54
CA ASP A 76 9.18 -15.68 8.47
C ASP A 76 9.91 -14.34 8.24
N GLU A 77 10.95 -14.08 9.04
CA GLU A 77 11.78 -12.87 8.95
C GLU A 77 12.58 -12.78 7.65
N SER A 78 13.04 -13.91 7.10
CA SER A 78 13.78 -13.92 5.82
C SER A 78 12.92 -13.39 4.67
N MET A 79 11.64 -13.75 4.67
CA MET A 79 10.68 -13.23 3.70
C MET A 79 10.41 -11.73 3.92
N ILE A 80 10.35 -11.27 5.17
CA ILE A 80 10.22 -9.82 5.48
C ILE A 80 11.40 -9.05 4.88
N GLU A 81 12.63 -9.48 5.13
CA GLU A 81 13.83 -8.82 4.60
C GLU A 81 13.84 -8.79 3.06
N SER A 82 13.41 -9.88 2.43
CA SER A 82 13.31 -9.96 0.97
C SER A 82 12.30 -8.96 0.42
N ILE A 83 11.13 -8.84 1.05
CA ILE A 83 10.07 -7.89 0.67
C ILE A 83 10.51 -6.45 0.94
N LEU A 84 11.18 -6.19 2.06
CA LEU A 84 11.70 -4.87 2.42
C LEU A 84 12.76 -4.41 1.41
N ALA A 85 13.71 -5.29 1.06
CA ALA A 85 14.73 -5.00 0.05
C ALA A 85 14.11 -4.77 -1.34
N ALA A 86 13.10 -5.57 -1.72
CA ALA A 86 12.35 -5.35 -2.95
C ALA A 86 11.61 -4.00 -2.96
N THR A 87 10.97 -3.66 -1.84
CA THR A 87 10.29 -2.37 -1.66
C THR A 87 11.25 -1.21 -1.82
N GLN A 88 12.38 -1.22 -1.09
CA GLN A 88 13.38 -0.15 -1.14
C GLN A 88 14.06 -0.01 -2.51
N ARG A 89 14.12 -1.09 -3.30
CA ARG A 89 14.61 -1.01 -4.69
C ARG A 89 13.68 -0.18 -5.58
N VAL A 90 12.38 -0.22 -5.33
CA VAL A 90 11.35 0.47 -6.11
C VAL A 90 11.15 1.90 -5.60
N VAL A 91 10.92 2.07 -4.30
CA VAL A 91 10.56 3.37 -3.72
C VAL A 91 11.74 4.17 -3.16
N GLY A 92 12.93 3.57 -3.10
CA GLY A 92 14.11 4.14 -2.46
C GLY A 92 14.19 3.88 -0.96
N ASP A 93 15.15 4.53 -0.29
CA ASP A 93 15.38 4.40 1.16
C ASP A 93 14.18 4.95 1.95
N LEU A 94 13.55 4.10 2.77
CA LEU A 94 12.37 4.45 3.58
C LEU A 94 12.63 5.50 4.67
N ARG A 95 13.89 5.87 4.91
CA ARG A 95 14.26 6.99 5.78
C ARG A 95 14.10 8.35 5.10
N ASN A 96 14.00 8.37 3.77
CA ASN A 96 13.77 9.58 3.00
C ASN A 96 12.31 10.02 3.08
N HIS A 97 12.08 11.31 2.86
CA HIS A 97 10.74 11.83 2.67
C HIS A 97 10.08 11.21 1.43
N GLU A 98 8.75 11.08 1.47
CA GLU A 98 7.92 10.72 0.30
C GLU A 98 8.16 9.32 -0.29
N THR A 99 8.67 8.37 0.51
CA THR A 99 8.85 6.97 0.11
C THR A 99 7.72 6.08 0.63
N GLY A 100 7.34 6.25 1.90
CA GLY A 100 6.23 5.53 2.51
C GLY A 100 6.50 5.10 3.95
N VAL A 101 5.66 4.20 4.47
CA VAL A 101 5.83 3.58 5.80
C VAL A 101 5.64 2.09 5.68
N PHE A 102 6.64 1.31 6.09
CA PHE A 102 6.59 -0.16 6.09
C PHE A 102 6.52 -0.68 7.52
N LEU A 103 5.42 -1.34 7.87
CA LEU A 103 5.16 -1.89 9.19
C LEU A 103 5.09 -3.40 9.12
N VAL A 104 5.64 -4.05 10.14
CA VAL A 104 5.60 -5.50 10.31
C VAL A 104 4.93 -5.78 11.64
N LEU A 105 3.85 -6.56 11.61
CA LEU A 105 3.06 -6.90 12.79
C LEU A 105 3.05 -8.43 13.00
N PRO A 106 3.18 -8.92 14.25
CA PRO A 106 3.08 -10.35 14.52
C PRO A 106 1.65 -10.84 14.29
N VAL A 107 1.51 -11.97 13.56
CA VAL A 107 0.22 -12.61 13.34
C VAL A 107 0.11 -13.83 14.25
N ILE A 108 -0.77 -13.75 15.24
CA ILE A 108 -0.98 -14.84 16.21
C ILE A 108 -1.76 -16.00 15.57
N LYS A 109 -2.80 -15.68 14.79
CA LYS A 109 -3.64 -16.64 14.07
C LYS A 109 -4.15 -16.02 12.78
N ALA A 110 -4.28 -16.82 11.73
CA ALA A 110 -4.89 -16.44 10.46
C ALA A 110 -5.54 -17.66 9.82
N TYR A 111 -6.62 -17.44 9.06
CA TYR A 111 -7.39 -18.47 8.39
C TYR A 111 -7.57 -18.10 6.91
N GLY A 112 -7.67 -19.09 6.02
CA GLY A 112 -7.81 -18.86 4.57
C GLY A 112 -6.53 -18.41 3.85
N LEU A 113 -5.37 -18.53 4.52
CA LEU A 113 -4.07 -18.21 3.92
C LEU A 113 -3.59 -19.25 2.92
N GLU A 114 -4.16 -20.44 2.89
CA GLU A 114 -3.91 -21.44 1.86
C GLU A 114 -5.29 -21.88 1.36
N LYS A 115 -5.57 -21.71 0.07
CA LYS A 115 -6.69 -22.40 -0.55
C LYS A 115 -6.12 -23.74 -0.98
N GLY A 116 -6.76 -24.85 -0.56
CA GLY A 116 -6.40 -26.15 -1.09
C GLY A 116 -6.50 -26.13 -2.61
N ASP A 117 -5.59 -26.82 -3.28
CA ASP A 117 -5.67 -27.02 -4.73
C ASP A 117 -7.04 -27.65 -5.05
N GLY A 118 -7.94 -26.83 -5.59
CA GLY A 118 -9.24 -27.26 -6.11
C GLY A 118 -9.13 -27.55 -7.59
#